data_AF-A0A9D7ZIF7-F1
#
_entry.id   AF-A0A9D7ZIF7-F1
#
_cell.length_a   1.000
_cell.length_b   1.000
_cell.length_c   1.000
_cell.angle_alpha   90.00
_cell.angle_beta   90.00
_cell.angle_gamma   90.00
#
_symmetry.space_group_name_H-M   'P 1'
#
loop_
_entity.id
_entity.type
_entity.pdbx_description
1 polymer ?
#
loop_
_entity_poly.entity_id
_entity_poly.type
_entity_poly.pdbx_seq_one_letter_code
_entity_poly.pdbx_strand_id
1 'polypeptide(L)' 'MPNTAPLSKSLTQSAVSLALAEDLGRAGDITSQSVIPENARAKASIVSREEGV' A
#
# COMPACT_ATOMS: atom_id res chain seq x y z
N MET A 1 4.77 -15.01 20.57
CA MET A 1 4.79 -13.90 19.61
C MET A 1 5.37 -12.70 20.34
N PRO A 2 6.52 -12.13 19.93
CA PRO A 2 7.05 -10.97 20.64
C PRO A 2 6.00 -9.85 20.56
N ASN A 3 5.61 -9.34 21.73
CA ASN A 3 4.67 -8.23 21.86
C ASN A 3 5.42 -6.93 21.52
N THR A 4 5.58 -6.65 20.23
CA THR A 4 6.23 -5.43 19.76
C THR A 4 5.25 -4.26 19.90
N ALA A 5 5.73 -3.17 20.49
CA ALA A 5 4.95 -1.94 20.51
C ALA A 5 4.72 -1.47 19.06
N PRO A 6 3.53 -0.93 18.75
CA PRO A 6 3.24 -0.41 17.41
C PRO A 6 4.22 0.70 17.05
N LEU A 7 4.60 0.76 15.76
CA LEU A 7 5.42 1.84 15.24
C LEU A 7 4.74 3.20 15.48
N SER A 8 5.56 4.23 15.68
CA SER A 8 5.04 5.60 15.82
C SER A 8 4.19 5.97 14.61
N LYS A 9 2.98 6.49 14.88
CA LYS A 9 2.05 6.93 13.84
C LYS A 9 2.66 7.99 12.93
N SER A 10 3.44 8.92 13.51
CA SER A 10 4.11 9.99 12.74
C SER A 10 5.15 9.42 11.77
N LEU A 11 6.01 8.51 12.24
CA LEU A 11 7.02 7.86 11.39
C LEU A 11 6.36 7.03 10.28
N THR A 12 5.32 6.26 10.63
CA THR A 12 4.57 5.45 9.66
C THR A 12 3.94 6.32 8.59
N GLN A 13 3.30 7.42 8.98
CA GLN A 13 2.68 8.35 8.04
C GLN A 13 3.71 8.95 7.07
N SER A 14 4.86 9.40 7.59
CA SER A 14 5.93 9.96 6.76
C SER A 14 6.48 8.94 5.76
N ALA A 15 6.73 7.71 6.22
CA ALA A 15 7.23 6.64 5.36
C ALA A 15 6.23 6.29 4.25
N VAL A 16 4.94 6.15 4.58
CA VAL A 16 3.88 5.86 3.60
C VAL A 16 3.73 7.00 2.60
N SER A 17 3.74 8.26 3.05
CA SER A 17 3.64 9.42 2.16
C SER A 17 4.80 9.51 1.16
N LEU A 18 6.03 9.25 1.61
CA LEU A 18 7.20 9.26 0.73
C LEU A 18 7.15 8.12 -0.28
N ALA A 19 6.79 6.90 0.15
CA ALA A 19 6.64 5.76 -0.73
C ALA A 19 5.56 5.99 -1.81
N LEU A 20 4.41 6.55 -1.43
CA LEU A 20 3.36 6.89 -2.39
C LEU A 20 3.78 7.99 -3.37
N ALA A 21 4.57 8.97 -2.93
CA ALA A 21 5.07 10.02 -3.81
C ALA A 21 6.06 9.50 -4.85
N GLU A 22 6.91 8.53 -4.49
CA GLU A 22 7.81 7.83 -5.41
C GLU A 22 7.02 6.98 -6.42
N ASP A 23 6.10 6.15 -5.94
CA ASP A 23 5.39 5.16 -6.76
C ASP A 23 4.38 5.81 -7.72
N LEU A 24 3.59 6.78 -7.25
CA LEU A 24 2.60 7.46 -8.08
C LEU A 24 3.22 8.55 -8.97
N GLY A 25 4.36 9.10 -8.57
CA GLY A 25 5.01 10.20 -9.27
C GLY A 25 4.04 11.35 -9.57
N ARG A 26 4.11 11.90 -10.79
CA ARG A 26 3.25 13.02 -11.24
C ARG A 26 1.98 12.57 -11.95
N ALA A 27 1.99 11.39 -12.55
CA ALA A 27 0.91 10.91 -13.40
C ALA A 27 -0.09 10.01 -12.65
N GLY A 28 0.28 9.50 -11.48
CA GLY A 28 -0.48 8.49 -10.76
C GLY A 28 -0.43 7.12 -11.45
N ASP A 29 -1.39 6.26 -11.12
CA ASP A 29 -1.54 4.93 -11.72
C ASP A 29 -2.36 4.99 -13.01
N ILE A 30 -1.71 5.40 -14.10
CA ILE A 30 -2.34 5.51 -15.42
C ILE A 30 -2.86 4.18 -15.96
N THR A 31 -2.25 3.06 -15.54
CA THR A 31 -2.64 1.73 -16.02
C THR A 31 -4.00 1.37 -15.45
N SER A 32 -4.15 1.39 -14.12
CA SER A 32 -5.43 1.09 -13.48
C SER A 32 -6.52 2.08 -13.89
N GLN A 33 -6.20 3.38 -14.00
CA GLN A 33 -7.17 4.38 -14.48
C GLN A 33 -7.69 4.10 -15.89
N SER A 34 -6.88 3.49 -16.76
CA SER A 34 -7.28 3.20 -18.14
C SER A 34 -8.08 1.91 -18.31
N VAL A 35 -8.00 0.97 -17.37
CA VAL A 35 -8.59 -0.38 -17.52
C VAL A 35 -9.62 -0.75 -16.45
N ILE A 36 -9.68 -0.03 -15.33
CA ILE A 36 -10.61 -0.31 -14.23
C ILE A 36 -11.69 0.77 -14.16
N PRO A 37 -12.99 0.42 -14.22
CA PRO A 37 -14.07 1.39 -14.03
C PRO A 37 -14.02 2.05 -12.65
N GLU A 38 -14.32 3.34 -12.57
CA GLU A 38 -14.26 4.12 -11.31
C GLU A 38 -15.11 3.53 -10.16
N ASN A 39 -16.22 2.85 -10.49
CA ASN A 39 -17.14 2.27 -9.52
C ASN A 39 -16.91 0.77 -9.28
N ALA A 40 -15.84 0.18 -9.83
CA ALA A 40 -15.51 -1.22 -9.60
C ALA A 40 -15.25 -1.48 -8.11
N ARG A 41 -15.79 -2.60 -7.60
CA ARG A 41 -15.53 -3.05 -6.23
C ARG A 41 -14.73 -4.35 -6.28
N ALA A 42 -13.68 -4.43 -5.46
CA ALA A 42 -12.84 -5.61 -5.34
C ALA A 42 -12.79 -6.09 -3.88
N LYS A 43 -12.46 -7.37 -3.71
CA LYS A 43 -12.00 -7.94 -2.44
C LYS A 43 -10.58 -8.42 -2.67
N ALA A 44 -9.68 -8.09 -1.76
CA ALA A 44 -8.28 -8.50 -1.82
C ALA A 44 -7.87 -9.15 -0.50
N SER A 45 -6.83 -9.98 -0.56
CA SER A 45 -6.23 -10.64 0.60
C SER A 45 -4.72 -10.47 0.54
N ILE A 46 -4.11 -10.14 1.67
CA ILE A 46 -2.65 -10.17 1.82
C ILE A 46 -2.28 -11.61 2.15
N VAL A 47 -1.58 -12.27 1.23
CA VAL A 47 -1.18 -13.67 1.33
C VAL A 47 0.34 -13.78 1.27
N SER A 48 0.92 -14.60 2.14
CA SER A 48 2.34 -14.92 2.07
C SER A 48 2.61 -15.78 0.83
N ARG A 49 3.65 -15.45 0.07
CA ARG A 49 4.09 -16.27 -1.07
C ARG A 49 5.04 -17.39 -0.65
N GLU A 50 5.65 -17.25 0.53
CA GLU A 50 6.68 -18.11 1.08
C GLU A 50 6.52 -18.16 2.62
N GLU A 51 7.15 -19.12 3.28
CA GLU A 51 7.20 -19.20 4.74
C GLU A 51 8.03 -18.06 5.33
N GLY A 52 7.61 -17.51 6.49
CA GLY A 52 8.25 -16.36 7.13
C GLY A 52 7.65 -16.01 8.49
N VAL A 53 8.02 -14.85 9.04
CA VAL A 53 7.50 -14.27 10.30
C VAL A 53 6.81 -12.95 10.00
#